data_AF-A0A1T4R1V9-F1
#
_entry.id   AF-A0A1T4R1V9-F1
#
_cell.length_a   1.000
_cell.length_b   1.000
_cell.length_c   1.000
_cell.angle_alpha   90.00
_cell.angle_beta   90.00
_cell.angle_gamma   90.00
#
_symmetry.space_group_name_H-M   'P 1'
#
loop_
_entity.id
_entity.type
_entity.pdbx_description
1 polymer ?
#
loop_
_entity_poly.entity_id
_entity_poly.type
_entity_poly.pdbx_seq_one_letter_code
_entity_poly.pdbx_strand_id
1 'polypeptide(L)' 'MQYVQDNAEEAVRQVVASLEEGKFSCKFDSGEEVKVNISIDQQKRNATIDFTGTSSQVKKNLNATALVGGST' A
#
# COMPACT_ATOMS: atom_id res chain seq x y z
N MET A 1 13.44 -19.34 13.41
CA MET A 1 13.37 -18.10 12.59
C MET A 1 12.20 -18.15 11.61
N GLN A 2 12.06 -19.20 10.78
CA GLN A 2 10.95 -19.37 9.81
C GLN A 2 9.54 -19.20 10.44
N TYR A 3 9.27 -19.93 11.53
CA TYR A 3 7.98 -19.91 12.22
C TYR A 3 7.49 -18.51 12.67
N VAL A 4 8.40 -17.58 12.94
CA VAL A 4 8.03 -16.21 13.35
C VAL A 4 7.58 -15.40 12.14
N GLN A 5 8.24 -15.59 10.98
CA GLN A 5 7.87 -14.93 9.73
C GLN A 5 6.56 -15.50 9.18
N ASP A 6 6.39 -16.82 9.23
CA ASP A 6 5.15 -17.48 8.79
C ASP A 6 3.95 -17.03 9.63
N ASN A 7 4.13 -16.93 10.95
CA ASN A 7 3.09 -16.42 11.84
C ASN A 7 2.82 -14.93 11.61
N ALA A 8 3.85 -14.14 11.30
CA ALA A 8 3.68 -12.73 10.93
C ALA A 8 2.90 -12.58 9.62
N GLU A 9 3.19 -13.41 8.62
CA GLU A 9 2.44 -13.43 7.35
C GLU A 9 0.98 -13.83 7.56
N GLU A 10 0.72 -14.90 8.31
CA GLU A 10 -0.65 -15.37 8.53
C GLU A 10 -1.46 -14.37 9.37
N ALA A 11 -0.84 -13.70 10.34
CA ALA A 11 -1.48 -12.61 11.09
C ALA A 11 -1.91 -11.47 10.16
N VAL A 12 -1.08 -11.10 9.18
CA VAL A 12 -1.43 -10.10 8.16
C VAL A 12 -2.57 -10.60 7.26
N ARG A 13 -2.52 -11.86 6.81
CA ARG A 13 -3.57 -12.45 5.95
C ARG A 13 -4.95 -12.46 6.61
N GLN A 14 -5.01 -12.68 7.92
CA GLN A 14 -6.27 -12.62 8.67
C GLN A 14 -6.87 -11.21 8.68
N VAL A 15 -6.03 -10.19 8.86
CA VAL A 15 -6.48 -8.78 8.83
C VAL A 15 -6.93 -8.39 7.42
N VAL A 16 -6.21 -8.81 6.37
CA VAL A 16 -6.59 -8.52 4.98
C VAL A 16 -8.00 -9.02 4.66
N ALA A 17 -8.40 -10.16 5.21
CA ALA A 17 -9.74 -10.72 4.99
C ALA A 17 -10.88 -9.90 5.61
N SER A 18 -10.61 -9.01 6.57
CA SER A 18 -11.61 -8.14 7.21
C SER A 18 -11.60 -6.70 6.71
N LEU A 19 -10.69 -6.35 5.79
CA LEU A 19 -10.61 -5.00 5.23
C LEU A 19 -11.68 -4.77 4.15
N GLU A 20 -12.18 -3.54 4.09
CA GLU A 20 -13.04 -3.06 3.02
C GLU A 20 -12.19 -2.38 1.93
N GLU A 21 -12.65 -2.49 0.68
CA GLU A 21 -12.05 -1.78 -0.44
C GLU A 21 -12.30 -0.27 -0.34
N GLY A 22 -11.41 0.53 -0.92
CA GLY A 22 -11.55 1.98 -0.78
C GLY A 22 -10.64 2.80 -1.68
N LYS A 23 -11.01 4.06 -1.85
CA LYS A 23 -10.23 5.06 -2.57
C LYS A 23 -10.02 6.26 -1.67
N PHE A 24 -8.81 6.80 -1.71
CA PHE A 24 -8.46 8.00 -0.97
C PHE A 24 -7.61 8.94 -1.82
N SER A 25 -7.84 10.23 -1.66
CA SER A 25 -7.06 11.28 -2.31
C SER A 25 -6.73 12.38 -1.30
N CYS A 26 -5.46 12.74 -1.21
CA CYS A 26 -4.98 13.83 -0.38
C CYS A 26 -4.24 14.85 -1.25
N LYS A 27 -4.70 16.10 -1.21
CA LYS A 27 -4.07 17.23 -1.90
C LYS A 27 -3.19 18.00 -0.93
N PHE A 28 -2.00 18.35 -1.39
CA PHE A 28 -1.07 19.22 -0.68
C PHE A 28 -1.32 20.67 -1.06
N ASP A 29 -0.97 21.60 -0.19
CA ASP A 29 -1.13 23.04 -0.43
C ASP A 29 -0.37 23.54 -1.66
N SER A 30 0.69 22.82 -2.05
CA SER A 30 1.49 23.10 -3.25
C SER A 30 0.85 22.56 -4.55
N GLY A 31 -0.32 21.93 -4.47
CA GLY A 31 -1.12 21.47 -5.61
C GLY A 31 -0.88 20.02 -6.03
N GLU A 32 0.15 19.35 -5.48
CA GLU A 32 0.37 17.92 -5.67
C GLU A 32 -0.71 17.09 -4.97
N GLU A 33 -1.00 15.91 -5.52
CA GLU A 33 -2.04 15.02 -5.01
C GLU A 33 -1.52 13.58 -4.93
N VAL A 34 -1.75 12.93 -3.79
CA VAL A 34 -1.55 11.50 -3.59
C VAL A 34 -2.89 10.81 -3.70
N LYS A 35 -2.97 9.78 -4.56
CA LYS A 35 -4.15 8.94 -4.77
C LYS A 35 -3.81 7.50 -4.47
N VAL A 36 -4.70 6.85 -3.73
CA VAL A 36 -4.57 5.44 -3.40
C VAL A 36 -5.91 4.76 -3.68
N ASN A 37 -5.84 3.64 -4.37
CA ASN A 37 -6.94 2.69 -4.51
C ASN A 37 -6.51 1.37 -3.86
N ILE A 38 -7.32 0.88 -2.92
CA ILE A 38 -7.12 -0.39 -2.25
C ILE A 38 -8.20 -1.36 -2.71
N SER A 39 -7.77 -2.49 -3.26
CA SER A 39 -8.64 -3.58 -3.71
C SER A 39 -8.28 -4.86 -2.97
N ILE A 40 -9.29 -5.66 -2.61
CA ILE A 40 -9.14 -6.84 -1.74
C ILE A 40 -9.64 -8.08 -2.49
N ASP A 41 -8.74 -9.03 -2.73
CA ASP A 41 -9.11 -10.38 -3.17
C ASP A 41 -9.31 -11.26 -1.94
N GLN A 42 -10.56 -11.37 -1.48
CA GLN A 42 -10.91 -12.14 -0.29
C GLN A 42 -10.66 -13.64 -0.47
N GLN A 43 -10.76 -14.17 -1.70
CA GLN A 43 -10.51 -15.59 -1.96
C GLN A 43 -9.03 -15.94 -1.79
N LYS A 44 -8.15 -15.06 -2.28
CA LYS A 44 -6.70 -15.22 -2.13
C LYS A 44 -6.15 -14.60 -0.84
N ARG A 45 -6.98 -13.90 -0.07
CA ARG A 45 -6.63 -13.11 1.12
C ARG A 45 -5.48 -12.14 0.83
N ASN A 46 -5.59 -11.43 -0.29
CA ASN A 46 -4.59 -10.49 -0.78
C ASN A 46 -5.17 -9.07 -0.89
N ALA A 47 -4.35 -8.07 -0.62
CA ALA A 47 -4.67 -6.66 -0.86
C ALA A 47 -3.74 -6.09 -1.93
N THR A 48 -4.30 -5.33 -2.86
CA THR A 48 -3.54 -4.54 -3.84
C THR A 48 -3.67 -3.07 -3.48
N ILE A 49 -2.53 -2.40 -3.33
CA ILE A 49 -2.45 -0.96 -3.07
C ILE A 49 -1.91 -0.30 -4.33
N ASP A 50 -2.78 0.45 -5.01
CA ASP A 50 -2.48 1.10 -6.29
C ASP A 50 -2.37 2.62 -6.10
N PHE A 51 -1.21 3.17 -6.48
CA PHE A 51 -0.91 4.60 -6.40
C PHE A 51 -1.09 5.33 -7.74
N THR A 52 -1.64 4.67 -8.77
CA THR A 52 -1.89 5.24 -10.09
C THR A 52 -2.73 6.51 -9.97
N GLY A 53 -2.28 7.56 -10.65
CA GLY A 53 -2.89 8.89 -10.57
C GLY A 53 -2.36 9.77 -9.42
N THR A 54 -1.45 9.26 -8.58
CA THR A 54 -0.59 10.09 -7.71
C THR A 54 0.34 10.96 -8.57
N SER A 55 0.60 12.17 -8.10
CA SER A 55 1.51 13.13 -8.74
C SER A 55 2.94 12.59 -8.82
N SER A 56 3.68 12.97 -9.85
CA SER A 56 5.10 12.60 -9.99
C SER A 56 5.97 13.21 -8.89
N GLN A 57 7.17 12.67 -8.71
CA GLN A 57 8.16 13.24 -7.78
C GLN A 57 8.42 14.72 -8.11
N VAL A 58 8.51 15.52 -7.05
CA VAL A 58 8.76 16.97 -7.16
C VAL A 58 10.17 17.31 -6.68
N LYS A 59 10.74 18.43 -7.14
CA LYS A 59 12.07 18.90 -6.67
C LYS A 59 12.00 19.53 -5.26
N LYS A 60 11.39 18.83 -4.30
CA LYS A 60 11.23 19.22 -2.89
C LYS A 60 11.48 18.00 -2.00
N ASN A 61 11.55 18.21 -0.69
CA ASN A 61 11.72 17.17 0.33
C ASN A 61 10.42 16.39 0.67
N LEU A 62 9.41 16.45 -0.20
CA LEU A 62 8.09 15.83 0.02
C LEU A 62 7.96 14.42 -0.60
N ASN A 63 9.00 13.94 -1.28
CA ASN A 63 8.96 12.61 -1.90
C ASN A 63 9.36 11.54 -0.89
N ALA A 64 8.65 10.41 -0.92
CA ALA A 64 9.13 9.17 -0.35
C ALA A 64 9.99 8.42 -1.37
N THR A 65 11.05 7.74 -0.90
CA THR A 65 11.78 6.78 -1.71
C THR A 65 10.88 5.58 -1.97
N ALA A 66 10.86 5.06 -3.20
CA ALA A 66 10.21 3.79 -3.47
C ALA A 66 10.88 2.69 -2.63
N LEU A 67 10.11 2.04 -1.75
CA LEU A 67 10.56 0.82 -1.08
C LEU A 67 10.66 -0.28 -2.14
N VAL A 68 11.88 -0.68 -2.47
CA VAL A 68 12.13 -1.86 -3.28
C VAL A 68 11.92 -3.06 -2.37
N GLY A 69 10.80 -3.76 -2.54
CA GLY A 69 10.55 -5.02 -1.83
C GLY A 69 11.60 -6.05 -2.25
N GLY A 70 12.50 -6.42 -1.33
CA GLY A 70 13.45 -7.51 -1.54
C GLY A 70 12.71 -8.83 -1.52
N SER A 71 12.41 -9.38 -2.69
CA SER A 71 12.17 -10.81 -2.85
C SER A 71 13.49 -11.46 -3.27
N THR A 72 14.21 -11.97 -2.28
CA THR A 72 15.23 -13.03 -2.42
C THR A 72 15.04 -14.00 -1.27
#